data_AF-A0A289GGP0-F1
#
_entry.id   AF-A0A289GGP0-F1
#
_cell.length_a   1.000
_cell.length_b   1.000
_cell.length_c   1.000
_cell.angle_alpha   90.00
_cell.angle_beta   90.00
_cell.angle_gamma   90.00
#
_symmetry.space_group_name_H-M   'P 1'
#
loop_
_entity.id
_entity.type
_entity.pdbx_description
1 polymer ?
#
loop_
_entity_poly.entity_id
_entity_poly.type
_entity_poly.pdbx_seq_one_letter_code
_entity_poly.pdbx_strand_id
1 'polypeptide(L)' 'MSHFGVFVCGVSELPLTLVLSWFEQKAIVIDLTLLALGVKEIYIGPTAPAFLIET' A
#
# COMPACT_ATOMS: atom_id res chain seq x y z
N MET A 1 22.58 1.60 13.25
CA MET A 1 22.61 0.17 12.85
C MET A 1 21.25 -0.46 13.16
N SER A 2 20.35 -0.44 12.19
CA SER A 2 19.20 -1.37 12.12
C SER A 2 19.14 -1.85 10.66
N HIS A 3 19.26 -3.16 10.48
CA HIS A 3 19.64 -3.86 9.25
C HIS A 3 18.47 -3.95 8.23
N PHE A 4 17.79 -2.84 7.94
CA PHE A 4 16.69 -2.78 6.98
C PHE A 4 16.99 -1.95 5.72
N GLY A 5 18.16 -1.30 5.65
CA GLY A 5 18.53 -0.38 4.58
C GLY A 5 19.76 -0.86 3.82
N VAL A 6 19.58 -1.76 2.86
CA VAL A 6 20.59 -2.01 1.81
C VAL A 6 20.45 -0.96 0.69
N PHE A 7 19.29 -0.31 0.59
CA PHE A 7 18.97 0.64 -0.45
C PHE A 7 18.89 2.07 0.10
N VAL A 8 19.51 3.01 -0.63
CA VAL A 8 19.45 4.47 -0.38
C VAL A 8 18.31 5.08 -1.21
N CYS A 9 17.13 4.45 -1.19
CA CYS A 9 15.96 4.88 -1.97
C CYS A 9 14.66 4.61 -1.21
N GLY A 10 13.58 5.30 -1.59
CA GLY A 10 12.26 5.08 -1.01
C GLY A 10 11.64 3.73 -1.41
N VAL A 11 10.61 3.29 -0.68
CA VAL A 11 9.93 1.99 -0.94
C VAL A 11 9.38 1.90 -2.36
N SER A 12 8.83 3.00 -2.90
CA SER A 12 8.31 3.06 -4.27
C SER A 12 9.38 3.18 -5.36
N GLU A 13 10.66 3.28 -4.99
CA GLU A 13 11.79 3.28 -5.94
C GLU A 13 12.41 1.88 -6.08
N LEU A 14 11.94 0.91 -5.28
CA LEU A 14 12.37 -0.47 -5.37
C LEU A 14 11.73 -1.13 -6.60
N PRO A 15 12.41 -2.09 -7.25
CA PRO A 15 11.86 -2.86 -8.37
C PRO A 15 10.86 -3.92 -7.87
N LEU A 16 9.83 -3.47 -7.16
CA LEU A 16 8.80 -4.28 -6.52
C LEU A 16 7.43 -3.76 -6.90
N THR A 17 6.50 -4.67 -7.16
CA THR A 17 5.09 -4.35 -7.33
C THR A 17 4.33 -4.79 -6.08
N LEU A 18 3.63 -3.86 -5.43
CA LEU A 18 2.78 -4.17 -4.28
C LEU A 18 1.36 -4.47 -4.75
N VAL A 19 0.92 -5.71 -4.56
CA VAL A 19 -0.45 -6.15 -4.87
C VAL A 19 -1.09 -6.65 -3.57
N LEU A 20 -2.16 -5.98 -3.13
CA LEU A 20 -2.84 -6.24 -1.87
C LEU A 20 -4.29 -6.68 -2.12
N SER A 21 -4.67 -7.78 -1.49
CA SER A 21 -6.06 -8.23 -1.44
C SER A 21 -6.70 -7.80 -0.12
N TRP A 22 -7.86 -7.18 -0.18
CA TRP A 22 -8.58 -6.71 1.01
C TRP A 22 -9.97 -7.33 1.12
N PHE A 23 -10.47 -7.39 2.36
CA PHE A 23 -11.81 -7.90 2.66
C PHE A 23 -12.44 -7.11 3.82
N GLU A 24 -11.71 -6.95 4.93
CA GLU A 24 -12.18 -6.27 6.14
C GLU A 24 -11.55 -4.88 6.33
N GLN A 25 -12.10 -4.12 7.27
CA GLN A 25 -11.67 -2.75 7.59
C GLN A 25 -10.21 -2.68 8.07
N LYS A 26 -9.67 -3.77 8.66
CA LYS A 26 -8.26 -3.82 9.05
C LYS A 26 -7.32 -3.66 7.85
N ALA A 27 -7.71 -4.14 6.68
CA ALA A 27 -6.93 -3.95 5.46
C ALA A 27 -6.95 -2.49 4.98
N ILE A 28 -8.08 -1.79 5.18
CA ILE A 28 -8.18 -0.34 4.90
C ILE A 28 -7.22 0.46 5.78
N VAL A 29 -7.10 0.11 7.07
CA VAL A 29 -6.15 0.79 7.98
C VAL A 29 -4.70 0.61 7.51
N ILE A 30 -4.35 -0.59 7.02
CA ILE A 30 -3.01 -0.85 6.46
C ILE A 30 -2.79 0.01 5.21
N ASP A 31 -3.75 0.05 4.29
CA ASP A 31 -3.66 0.85 3.07
C ASP A 31 -3.49 2.35 3.37
N LEU A 32 -4.33 2.91 4.24
CA LEU A 32 -4.22 4.30 4.67
C LEU A 32 -2.88 4.60 5.37
N THR A 33 -2.33 3.63 6.09
CA THR A 33 -1.01 3.76 6.71
C THR A 33 0.09 3.82 5.65
N LEU A 34 0.03 2.95 4.63
CA LEU A 34 0.97 2.96 3.51
C LEU A 34 0.88 4.26 2.71
N LEU A 35 -0.35 4.76 2.47
CA LEU A 35 -0.60 6.04 1.83
C LEU A 35 -0.03 7.21 2.64
N ALA A 36 -0.23 7.21 3.96
CA ALA A 36 0.31 8.23 4.86
C ALA A 36 1.85 8.22 4.92
N LEU A 37 2.47 7.04 4.76
CA LEU A 37 3.92 6.88 4.63
C LEU A 37 4.45 7.26 3.23
N GLY A 38 3.57 7.64 2.29
CA GLY A 38 3.94 8.06 0.95
C GLY A 38 4.26 6.92 -0.02
N VAL A 39 3.86 5.69 0.30
CA VAL A 39 4.00 4.54 -0.61
C VAL A 39 2.98 4.69 -1.75
N LYS A 40 3.47 4.56 -2.99
CA LYS A 40 2.71 4.72 -4.23
C LYS A 40 2.75 3.43 -5.06
N GLU A 41 1.90 3.40 -6.10
CA GLU A 41 1.81 2.29 -7.08
C GLU A 41 1.42 0.94 -6.46
N ILE A 42 0.53 0.99 -5.45
CA ILE A 42 -0.09 -0.17 -4.84
C ILE A 42 -1.34 -0.56 -5.65
N TYR A 43 -1.45 -1.83 -6.04
CA TYR A 43 -2.65 -2.39 -6.65
C TYR A 43 -3.51 -3.06 -5.58
N ILE A 44 -4.77 -2.63 -5.47
CA ILE A 44 -5.73 -3.17 -4.49
C ILE A 44 -6.90 -3.82 -5.21
N GLY A 45 -7.27 -5.01 -4.76
CA GLY A 45 -8.40 -5.77 -5.27
C GLY A 45 -9.01 -6.73 -4.24
N PRO A 46 -10.07 -7.49 -4.59
CA PRO A 46 -10.60 -7.67 -5.96
C PRO A 46 -11.46 -6.51 -6.48
N THR A 47 -12.01 -5.67 -5.60
CA THR A 47 -12.83 -4.50 -5.96
C THR A 47 -12.38 -3.30 -5.15
N ALA A 48 -12.57 -2.08 -5.64
CA ALA A 48 -12.37 -0.89 -4.81
C ALA A 48 -13.36 -0.88 -3.64
N PRO A 49 -12.98 -0.34 -2.46
CA PRO A 49 -13.89 -0.16 -1.35
C PRO A 49 -15.13 0.65 -1.75
N ALA A 50 -16.31 0.14 -1.40
CA ALA A 50 -17.59 0.72 -1.81
C ALA A 50 -17.77 2.19 -1.39
N PHE A 51 -17.09 2.63 -0.32
CA PHE A 51 -17.13 4.01 0.16
C PHE A 51 -16.31 5.00 -0.69
N LEU A 52 -15.54 4.53 -1.68
CA LEU A 52 -14.76 5.37 -2.61
C LEU A 52 -15.45 5.56 -3.96
N ILE A 53 -16.56 4.86 -4.22
CA ILE A 53 -17.29 4.89 -5.48
C ILE A 53 -18.57 5.68 -5.25
N GLU A 54 -18.88 6.63 -6.14
CA GLU A 54 -20.20 7.29 -6.16
C GLU A 54 -21.17 6.40 -6.96
N THR A 55 -22.30 6.04 -6.35
CA THR A 55 -23.34 5.17 -6.92
C THR A 55 -24.22 5.86 -7.94
#